data_AF-G2LG08-F1
#
_entry.id   AF-G2LG08-F1
#
_cell.length_a   1.000
_cell.length_b   1.000
_cell.length_c   1.000
_cell.angle_alpha   90.00
_cell.angle_beta   90.00
_cell.angle_gamma   90.00
#
_symmetry.space_group_name_H-M   'P 1'
#
loop_
_entity.id
_entity.type
_entity.pdbx_description
1 polymer ?
#
loop_
_entity_poly.entity_id
_entity_poly.type
_entity_poly.pdbx_seq_one_letter_code
_entity_poly.pdbx_strand_id
1 'polypeptide(L)'
;MHNLKRFLTLCAAVAAGVLSACVVKDNVPPPPPMKPKEEQVKTVEPTKPTTETSAKPAEPAKPAEGAEDPLIAKGRELYNANACASCHGDKGQGVLPNAPKFTDAAWQQKEKDEEIVASLKGAKAAQGMPAFKGGNGTDEEHKALVAYIRFLGKPAGK
;
A
#
# COMPACT_ATOMS: atom_id res chain seq x y z
N MET A 1 -32.27 49.37 -15.67
CA MET A 1 -32.72 50.05 -14.44
C MET A 1 -34.10 49.52 -14.12
N HIS A 2 -34.32 48.79 -13.02
CA HIS A 2 -35.56 48.77 -12.22
C HIS A 2 -35.28 47.95 -10.95
N ASN A 3 -34.99 48.71 -9.90
CA ASN A 3 -34.89 48.34 -8.51
C ASN A 3 -36.29 48.02 -7.97
N LEU A 4 -36.50 46.89 -7.28
CA LEU A 4 -37.61 46.79 -6.34
C LEU A 4 -37.23 46.10 -5.04
N LYS A 5 -36.81 46.98 -4.13
CA LYS A 5 -36.81 46.91 -2.68
C LYS A 5 -37.71 45.86 -2.01
N ARG A 6 -37.09 45.20 -1.02
CA ARG A 6 -37.52 45.04 0.39
C ARG A 6 -38.77 44.21 0.68
N PHE A 7 -38.56 43.05 1.30
CA PHE A 7 -39.45 42.55 2.36
C PHE A 7 -38.62 42.11 3.56
N LEU A 8 -38.58 43.02 4.53
CA LEU A 8 -38.24 42.77 5.93
C LEU A 8 -39.47 42.11 6.56
N THR A 9 -39.38 40.87 7.02
CA THR A 9 -40.37 40.33 7.99
C THR A 9 -39.66 39.41 8.97
N LEU A 10 -39.44 39.98 10.15
CA LEU A 10 -39.20 39.32 11.42
C LEU A 10 -40.38 38.40 11.75
N CYS A 11 -40.15 37.13 12.05
CA CYS A 11 -41.02 36.34 12.93
C CYS A 11 -40.17 35.37 13.74
N ALA A 12 -40.29 35.51 15.05
CA ALA A 12 -39.59 34.73 16.05
C ALA A 12 -40.28 33.37 16.29
N ALA A 13 -39.42 32.39 16.58
CA ALA A 13 -39.53 31.40 17.65
C ALA A 13 -40.57 30.25 17.61
N VAL A 14 -40.02 29.11 18.05
CA VAL A 14 -40.62 27.94 18.73
C VAL A 14 -41.28 26.85 17.88
N ALA A 15 -40.59 25.71 17.77
CA ALA A 15 -41.17 24.41 18.09
C ALA A 15 -40.06 23.37 18.30
N ALA A 16 -40.04 22.79 19.50
CA ALA A 16 -39.24 21.63 19.87
C ALA A 16 -39.66 20.40 19.04
N GLY A 17 -38.69 19.58 18.62
CA GLY A 17 -38.92 18.34 17.89
C GLY A 17 -37.79 17.36 18.12
N VAL A 18 -38.10 16.27 18.80
CA VAL A 18 -37.21 15.24 19.33
C VAL A 18 -36.57 14.44 18.19
N LEU A 19 -35.25 14.57 18.00
CA LEU A 19 -34.48 13.68 17.13
C LEU A 19 -33.88 12.58 17.99
N SER A 20 -34.57 11.44 17.93
CA SER A 20 -34.16 10.14 18.45
C SER A 20 -32.70 9.85 18.11
N ALA A 21 -31.86 9.80 19.13
CA ALA A 21 -30.50 9.32 19.01
C ALA A 21 -30.53 7.81 18.80
N CYS A 22 -30.43 7.36 17.56
CA CYS A 22 -29.97 6.01 17.25
C CYS A 22 -28.49 5.93 17.65
N VAL A 23 -28.23 5.74 18.94
CA VAL A 23 -26.96 5.19 19.43
C VAL A 23 -26.90 3.76 18.91
N VAL A 24 -26.32 3.57 17.73
CA VAL A 24 -25.70 2.29 17.40
C VAL A 24 -24.53 2.18 18.38
N LYS A 25 -24.75 1.41 19.44
CA LYS A 25 -23.67 0.91 20.27
C LYS A 25 -22.87 0.00 19.33
N ASP A 26 -21.77 0.50 18.77
CA ASP A 26 -20.76 -0.36 18.14
C ASP A 26 -20.10 -1.19 19.25
N ASN A 27 -20.82 -2.21 19.71
CA ASN A 27 -20.31 -3.24 20.60
C ASN A 27 -19.72 -4.35 19.72
N VAL A 28 -18.61 -4.01 19.06
CA VAL A 28 -17.77 -5.00 18.39
C VAL A 28 -16.86 -5.58 19.47
N PRO A 29 -16.98 -6.88 19.82
CA PRO A 29 -16.08 -7.49 20.78
C PRO A 29 -14.65 -7.46 20.23
N PRO A 30 -13.62 -7.27 21.08
CA PRO A 30 -12.24 -7.38 20.65
C PRO A 30 -12.00 -8.79 20.06
N PRO A 31 -11.17 -8.92 19.02
CA PRO A 31 -10.78 -10.24 18.53
C PRO A 31 -10.15 -11.02 19.69
N PRO A 32 -10.38 -12.34 19.78
CA PRO A 32 -9.79 -13.15 20.84
C PRO A 32 -8.27 -13.03 20.77
N PRO A 33 -7.56 -12.99 21.92
CA PRO A 33 -6.11 -12.98 21.91
C PRO A 33 -5.62 -14.22 21.16
N MET A 34 -4.94 -14.01 20.03
CA MET A 34 -4.19 -15.07 19.37
C MET A 34 -3.09 -15.48 20.34
N LYS A 35 -3.34 -16.56 21.08
CA LYS A 35 -2.30 -17.24 21.85
C LYS A 35 -1.22 -17.67 20.85
N PRO A 36 0.05 -17.30 21.04
CA PRO A 36 1.14 -18.01 20.38
C PRO A 36 1.01 -19.48 20.78
N LYS A 37 1.03 -20.39 19.80
CA LYS A 37 1.25 -21.81 20.10
C LYS A 37 2.64 -21.93 20.70
N GLU A 38 2.70 -22.06 22.02
CA GLU A 38 3.81 -22.67 22.72
C GLU A 38 3.94 -24.13 22.26
N GLU A 39 4.95 -24.38 21.43
CA GLU A 39 5.58 -25.68 21.26
C GLU A 39 7.09 -25.48 21.46
N GLN A 40 7.47 -25.52 22.74
CA GLN A 40 8.74 -26.04 23.27
C GLN A 40 10.06 -25.37 22.84
N VAL A 41 10.46 -24.37 23.62
CA VAL A 41 11.87 -23.93 23.72
C VAL A 41 12.46 -24.52 25.00
N LYS A 42 13.36 -25.49 24.83
CA LYS A 42 14.27 -25.93 25.90
C LYS A 42 15.45 -24.96 25.98
N THR A 43 15.55 -24.35 27.15
CA THR A 43 16.56 -23.44 27.69
C THR A 43 18.00 -23.69 27.22
N VAL A 44 18.65 -22.64 26.72
CA VAL A 44 20.04 -22.27 27.07
C VAL A 44 20.17 -20.73 27.07
N GLU A 45 20.47 -20.16 28.23
CA GLU A 45 20.96 -18.77 28.39
C GLU A 45 22.51 -18.80 28.61
N PRO A 46 23.20 -17.67 28.83
CA PRO A 46 23.61 -16.72 27.79
C PRO A 46 25.12 -16.47 27.82
N THR A 47 25.73 -16.11 26.69
CA THR A 47 27.02 -15.37 26.74
C THR A 47 27.12 -14.43 25.54
N LYS A 48 27.08 -13.14 25.81
CA LYS A 48 27.68 -12.07 24.99
C LYS A 48 29.04 -11.75 25.68
N PRO A 49 30.16 -11.40 25.00
CA PRO A 49 30.21 -10.44 23.89
C PRO A 49 31.28 -10.63 22.79
N THR A 50 31.09 -9.85 21.72
CA THR A 50 32.10 -9.27 20.78
C THR A 50 32.92 -10.27 19.96
N THR A 51 33.18 -10.10 18.66
CA THR A 51 33.70 -8.93 17.94
C THR A 51 33.41 -9.08 16.45
N GLU A 52 33.45 -7.93 15.79
CA GLU A 52 33.59 -7.71 14.35
C GLU A 52 34.46 -8.75 13.61
N THR A 53 34.02 -9.18 12.44
CA THR A 53 34.93 -9.29 11.30
C THR A 53 34.17 -9.05 10.00
N SER A 54 34.72 -8.12 9.24
CA SER A 54 34.40 -7.80 7.86
C SER A 54 34.18 -9.05 7.00
N ALA A 55 33.05 -9.10 6.30
CA ALA A 55 32.95 -9.77 5.01
C ALA A 55 32.50 -8.73 3.96
N LYS A 56 33.50 -8.35 3.18
CA LYS A 56 33.51 -7.53 1.96
C LYS A 56 32.26 -7.73 1.05
N PRO A 57 31.82 -6.68 0.33
CA PRO A 57 30.70 -6.75 -0.62
C PRO A 57 30.90 -7.85 -1.66
N ALA A 58 29.90 -8.71 -1.82
CA ALA A 58 29.81 -9.57 -2.98
C ALA A 58 29.55 -8.68 -4.20
N GLU A 59 30.54 -8.62 -5.07
CA GLU A 59 30.47 -8.09 -6.43
C GLU A 59 29.26 -8.71 -7.17
N PRO A 60 28.49 -7.95 -7.96
CA PRO A 60 27.32 -8.49 -8.63
C PRO A 60 27.73 -9.51 -9.67
N ALA A 61 27.35 -10.77 -9.45
CA ALA A 61 27.45 -11.82 -10.45
C ALA A 61 26.67 -11.40 -11.70
N LYS A 62 27.36 -11.42 -12.84
CA LYS A 62 26.82 -11.20 -14.19
C LYS A 62 25.50 -11.96 -14.38
N PRO A 63 24.41 -11.35 -14.90
CA PRO A 63 23.17 -12.07 -15.17
C PRO A 63 23.42 -13.23 -16.15
N ALA A 64 22.99 -14.43 -15.78
CA ALA A 64 22.94 -15.57 -16.69
C ALA A 64 21.92 -15.27 -17.80
N GLU A 65 22.30 -15.55 -19.06
CA GLU A 65 21.42 -15.35 -20.22
C GLU A 65 20.11 -16.13 -20.05
N GLY A 66 18.98 -15.41 -20.10
CA GLY A 66 17.64 -15.95 -19.87
C GLY A 66 17.09 -15.76 -18.45
N ALA A 67 17.90 -15.28 -17.49
CA ALA A 67 17.43 -14.92 -16.16
C ALA A 67 16.62 -13.62 -16.22
N GLU A 68 15.48 -13.62 -15.53
CA GLU A 68 14.75 -12.39 -15.23
C GLU A 68 15.66 -11.36 -14.55
N ASP A 69 15.44 -10.08 -14.84
CA ASP A 69 16.17 -8.99 -14.18
C ASP A 69 16.01 -9.13 -12.65
N PRO A 70 17.11 -9.16 -11.88
CA PRO A 70 17.06 -9.41 -10.43
C PRO A 70 16.23 -8.36 -9.68
N LEU A 71 16.11 -7.15 -10.22
CA LEU A 71 15.32 -6.07 -9.66
C LEU A 71 13.82 -6.31 -9.88
N ILE A 72 13.44 -6.88 -11.03
CA ILE A 72 12.07 -7.35 -11.31
C ILE A 72 11.72 -8.54 -10.41
N ALA A 73 12.65 -9.49 -10.25
CA ALA A 73 12.49 -10.64 -9.35
C ALA A 73 12.21 -10.17 -7.92
N LYS A 74 13.04 -9.25 -7.41
CA LYS A 74 12.86 -8.67 -6.09
C LYS A 74 11.54 -7.93 -5.93
N GLY A 75 11.15 -7.16 -6.95
CA GLY A 75 9.89 -6.42 -6.94
C GLY A 75 8.68 -7.34 -6.86
N ARG A 76 8.72 -8.48 -7.57
CA ARG A 76 7.68 -9.52 -7.50
C ARG A 76 7.56 -10.13 -6.10
N GLU A 77 8.68 -10.47 -5.48
CA GLU A 77 8.68 -10.98 -4.10
C GLU A 77 8.01 -9.98 -3.15
N LEU A 78 8.42 -8.71 -3.21
CA LEU A 78 7.86 -7.65 -2.38
C LEU A 78 6.37 -7.45 -2.64
N TYR A 79 5.94 -7.44 -3.90
CA TYR A 79 4.55 -7.30 -4.31
C TYR A 79 3.67 -8.40 -3.70
N ASN A 80 4.13 -9.64 -3.75
CA ASN A 80 3.42 -10.79 -3.21
C ASN A 80 3.42 -10.78 -1.67
N ALA A 81 4.57 -10.53 -1.06
CA ALA A 81 4.73 -10.53 0.40
C ALA A 81 3.92 -9.43 1.10
N ASN A 82 3.58 -8.35 0.38
CA ASN A 82 2.87 -7.19 0.94
C ASN A 82 1.42 -7.10 0.46
N ALA A 83 0.85 -8.22 -0.02
CA ALA A 83 -0.55 -8.35 -0.42
C ALA A 83 -1.01 -7.32 -1.46
N CYS A 84 -0.11 -6.83 -2.32
CA CYS A 84 -0.44 -5.86 -3.35
C CYS A 84 -1.42 -6.45 -4.38
N ALA A 85 -1.28 -7.76 -4.65
CA ALA A 85 -2.14 -8.53 -5.54
C ALA A 85 -3.61 -8.54 -5.11
N SER A 86 -3.92 -8.38 -3.82
CA SER A 86 -5.30 -8.38 -3.32
C SER A 86 -6.15 -7.26 -3.91
N CYS A 87 -5.52 -6.16 -4.35
CA CYS A 87 -6.20 -5.02 -4.97
C CYS A 87 -5.82 -4.84 -6.44
N HIS A 88 -4.54 -5.02 -6.76
CA HIS A 88 -4.00 -4.79 -8.10
C HIS A 88 -3.96 -6.06 -8.96
N GLY A 89 -4.25 -7.23 -8.39
CA GLY A 89 -4.24 -8.53 -9.07
C GLY A 89 -2.84 -9.13 -9.22
N ASP A 90 -2.73 -10.45 -9.33
CA ASP A 90 -1.43 -11.14 -9.45
C ASP A 90 -0.64 -10.75 -10.70
N LYS A 91 -1.35 -10.37 -11.77
CA LYS A 91 -0.78 -9.91 -13.05
C LYS A 91 -0.95 -8.41 -13.27
N GLY A 92 -1.30 -7.64 -12.23
CA GLY A 92 -1.53 -6.20 -12.37
C GLY A 92 -2.81 -5.84 -13.14
N GLN A 93 -3.79 -6.75 -13.23
CA GLN A 93 -5.04 -6.52 -13.96
C GLN A 93 -6.03 -5.59 -13.26
N GLY A 94 -5.75 -5.17 -12.02
CA GLY A 94 -6.61 -4.31 -11.20
C GLY A 94 -7.94 -4.99 -10.86
N VAL A 95 -7.98 -5.71 -9.73
CA VAL A 95 -9.17 -6.48 -9.31
C VAL A 95 -10.19 -5.64 -8.53
N LEU A 96 -9.77 -4.48 -7.99
CA LEU A 96 -10.67 -3.51 -7.38
C LEU A 96 -10.95 -2.31 -8.32
N PRO A 97 -12.16 -1.69 -8.24
CA PRO A 97 -12.55 -0.58 -9.13
C PRO A 97 -11.59 0.61 -9.09
N ASN A 98 -11.03 0.91 -7.91
CA ASN A 98 -10.16 2.06 -7.69
C ASN A 98 -8.66 1.72 -7.77
N ALA A 99 -8.31 0.45 -7.99
CA ALA A 99 -6.93 0.03 -8.15
C ALA A 99 -6.53 0.17 -9.63
N PRO A 100 -5.44 0.90 -9.95
CA PRO A 100 -4.90 0.96 -11.30
C PRO A 100 -4.65 -0.42 -11.90
N LYS A 101 -4.97 -0.55 -13.20
CA LYS A 101 -4.59 -1.69 -14.02
C LYS A 101 -3.20 -1.44 -14.57
N PHE A 102 -2.18 -2.06 -13.99
CA PHE A 102 -0.79 -1.92 -14.46
C PHE A 102 -0.58 -2.52 -15.86
N THR A 103 -1.48 -3.38 -16.32
CA THR A 103 -1.51 -3.88 -17.70
C THR A 103 -2.00 -2.86 -18.73
N ASP A 104 -2.57 -1.73 -18.30
CA ASP A 104 -3.06 -0.67 -19.17
C ASP A 104 -1.90 0.20 -19.68
N ALA A 105 -1.73 0.26 -21.00
CA ALA A 105 -0.67 1.04 -21.64
C ALA A 105 -0.80 2.55 -21.41
N ALA A 106 -2.02 3.09 -21.34
CA ALA A 106 -2.25 4.50 -21.08
C ALA A 106 -1.91 4.85 -19.63
N TRP A 107 -2.22 3.98 -18.66
CA TRP A 107 -1.77 4.16 -17.28
C TRP A 107 -0.23 4.13 -17.19
N GLN A 108 0.40 3.14 -17.83
CA GLN A 108 1.86 3.01 -17.83
C GLN A 108 2.55 4.23 -18.44
N GLN A 109 2.02 4.79 -19.52
CA GLN A 109 2.59 5.98 -20.16
C GLN A 109 2.38 7.26 -19.33
N LYS A 110 1.25 7.37 -18.63
CA LYS A 110 0.88 8.55 -17.86
C LYS A 110 1.58 8.62 -16.50
N GLU A 111 1.59 7.51 -15.77
CA GLU A 111 2.15 7.46 -14.43
C GLU A 111 3.67 7.46 -14.51
N LYS A 112 4.34 8.32 -13.75
CA LYS A 112 5.80 8.40 -13.69
C LYS A 112 6.34 7.57 -12.54
N ASP A 113 7.61 7.17 -12.60
CA ASP A 113 8.22 6.35 -11.57
C ASP A 113 8.20 7.05 -10.20
N GLU A 114 8.38 8.37 -10.17
CA GLU A 114 8.33 9.17 -8.95
C GLU A 114 6.93 9.18 -8.32
N GLU A 115 5.87 9.19 -9.14
CA GLU A 115 4.48 9.13 -8.67
C GLU A 115 4.11 7.75 -8.12
N ILE A 116 4.67 6.69 -8.74
CA ILE A 116 4.56 5.33 -8.21
C ILE A 116 5.25 5.26 -6.84
N VAL A 117 6.48 5.78 -6.72
CA VAL A 117 7.21 5.83 -5.44
C VAL A 117 6.46 6.67 -4.40
N ALA A 118 5.91 7.83 -4.77
CA ALA A 118 5.10 8.65 -3.86
C ALA A 118 3.88 7.87 -3.35
N SER A 119 3.23 7.09 -4.22
CA SER A 119 2.12 6.21 -3.86
C SER A 119 2.56 5.13 -2.87
N LEU A 120 3.71 4.48 -3.12
CA LEU A 120 4.32 3.51 -2.19
C LEU A 120 4.67 4.15 -0.84
N LYS A 121 5.09 5.42 -0.83
CA LYS A 121 5.35 6.21 0.38
C LYS A 121 4.08 6.69 1.09
N GLY A 122 2.89 6.44 0.52
CA GLY A 122 1.61 6.72 1.17
C GLY A 122 0.87 7.94 0.64
N ALA A 123 1.29 8.56 -0.47
CA ALA A 123 0.55 9.67 -1.08
C ALA A 123 -0.92 9.31 -1.40
N LYS A 124 -1.21 8.01 -1.58
CA LYS A 124 -2.55 7.50 -1.86
C LYS A 124 -3.26 6.80 -0.68
N ALA A 125 -2.77 6.99 0.56
CA ALA A 125 -3.36 6.40 1.76
C ALA A 125 -4.83 6.78 1.96
N ALA A 126 -5.17 8.05 1.74
CA ALA A 126 -6.55 8.52 1.86
C ALA A 126 -7.49 7.96 0.76
N GLN A 127 -6.94 7.39 -0.31
CA GLN A 127 -7.71 6.71 -1.36
C GLN A 127 -7.76 5.18 -1.18
N GLY A 128 -7.27 4.67 -0.05
CA GLY A 128 -7.32 3.25 0.30
C GLY A 128 -6.12 2.42 -0.15
N MET A 129 -5.07 3.03 -0.73
CA MET A 129 -3.80 2.35 -1.00
C MET A 129 -2.87 2.53 0.20
N PRO A 130 -2.59 1.48 1.00
CA PRO A 130 -1.70 1.60 2.15
C PRO A 130 -0.27 1.92 1.72
N ALA A 131 0.45 2.65 2.58
CA ALA A 131 1.87 2.89 2.38
C ALA A 131 2.66 1.58 2.52
N PHE A 132 3.52 1.29 1.57
CA PHE A 132 4.43 0.14 1.62
C PHE A 132 5.35 0.27 2.84
N LYS A 133 5.31 -0.72 3.74
CA LYS A 133 6.02 -0.69 5.03
C LYS A 133 5.78 0.60 5.85
N GLY A 134 4.56 1.12 5.80
CA GLY A 134 4.23 2.38 6.47
C GLY A 134 4.97 3.60 5.91
N GLY A 135 5.46 3.52 4.67
CA GLY A 135 6.23 4.55 3.99
C GLY A 135 7.74 4.45 4.17
N ASN A 136 8.23 3.44 4.91
CA ASN A 136 9.64 3.30 5.28
C ASN A 136 10.39 2.23 4.45
N GLY A 137 9.92 1.96 3.22
CA GLY A 137 10.68 1.12 2.29
C GLY A 137 12.04 1.73 1.96
N THR A 138 13.05 0.89 1.71
CA THR A 138 14.35 1.41 1.23
C THR A 138 14.23 1.86 -0.23
N ASP A 139 15.16 2.69 -0.69
CA ASP A 139 15.17 3.13 -2.09
C ASP A 139 15.32 1.94 -3.07
N GLU A 140 16.05 0.91 -2.68
CA GLU A 140 16.19 -0.33 -3.47
C GLU A 140 14.87 -1.10 -3.53
N GLU A 141 14.12 -1.18 -2.42
CA GLU A 141 12.81 -1.83 -2.40
C GLU A 141 11.79 -1.06 -3.25
N HIS A 142 11.79 0.27 -3.17
CA HIS A 142 10.96 1.11 -4.02
C HIS A 142 11.29 0.93 -5.50
N LYS A 143 12.58 0.95 -5.86
CA LYS A 143 13.03 0.70 -7.24
C LYS A 143 12.61 -0.68 -7.72
N ALA A 144 12.76 -1.72 -6.90
CA ALA A 144 12.34 -3.08 -7.21
C ALA A 144 10.84 -3.15 -7.51
N LEU A 145 10.01 -2.58 -6.64
CA LEU A 145 8.55 -2.51 -6.85
C LEU A 145 8.18 -1.74 -8.12
N VAL A 146 8.82 -0.60 -8.38
CA VAL A 146 8.60 0.16 -9.63
C VAL A 146 8.94 -0.72 -10.84
N ALA A 147 10.11 -1.36 -10.86
CA ALA A 147 10.51 -2.19 -12.00
C ALA A 147 9.53 -3.34 -12.24
N TYR A 148 9.02 -3.97 -11.17
CA TYR A 148 8.00 -5.01 -11.31
C TYR A 148 6.66 -4.45 -11.81
N ILE A 149 6.20 -3.31 -11.30
CA ILE A 149 4.98 -2.64 -11.78
C ILE A 149 5.10 -2.29 -13.28
N ARG A 150 6.28 -1.82 -13.73
CA ARG A 150 6.56 -1.57 -15.15
C ARG A 150 6.60 -2.86 -15.96
N PHE A 151 7.15 -3.93 -15.40
CA PHE A 151 7.18 -5.25 -16.02
C PHE A 151 5.77 -5.78 -16.29
N LEU A 152 4.81 -5.60 -15.37
CA LEU A 152 3.42 -6.01 -15.55
C LEU A 152 2.70 -5.30 -16.71
N GLY A 153 3.19 -4.11 -17.11
CA GLY A 153 2.67 -3.37 -18.27
C GLY A 153 3.22 -3.83 -19.61
N LYS A 154 4.25 -4.69 -19.62
CA LYS A 154 4.77 -5.24 -20.87
C LYS A 154 3.81 -6.33 -21.34
N PRO A 155 3.36 -6.30 -22.61
CA PRO A 155 2.55 -7.39 -23.14
C PRO A 155 3.36 -8.69 -23.00
N ALA A 156 2.79 -9.70 -22.33
CA ALA A 156 3.36 -11.04 -22.36
C ALA A 156 3.49 -11.42 -23.84
N GLY A 157 4.70 -11.83 -24.24
CA GLY A 157 5.09 -12.04 -25.63
C GLY A 157 4.00 -12.73 -26.44
N LYS A 158 3.71 -12.17 -27.61
CA LYS A 158 2.94 -12.85 -28.65
C LYS A 158 3.73 -14.04 -29.18
#